data_AF-A0ABD4S8N5-F1
#
_entry.id   AF-A0ABD4S8N5-F1
#
_cell.length_a   1.000
_cell.length_b   1.000
_cell.length_c   1.000
_cell.angle_alpha   90.00
_cell.angle_beta   90.00
_cell.angle_gamma   90.00
#
_symmetry.space_group_name_H-M   'P 1'
#
loop_
_entity.id
_entity.type
_entity.pdbx_description
1 polymer ?
#
loop_
_entity_poly.entity_id
_entity_poly.type
_entity_poly.pdbx_seq_one_letter_code
_entity_poly.pdbx_strand_id
1 'polypeptide(L)'
;MSRSEIGVKANLVSELLMISYFFIDLLLKKFIFKGEDIWITFIILFAFWACDFMYNKKYNDLVDEASKLMLLKVNQIASKIMLYSVFVIAVFFSANHTRALDISNLDIGVILLAVLFIQSLSKLILYIYFDKRGICN
;
A
#
# COMPACT_ATOMS: atom_id res chain seq x y z
N MET A 1 9.27 15.61 20.05
CA MET A 1 8.92 15.11 18.71
C MET A 1 9.78 15.84 17.70
N SER A 2 10.73 15.14 17.09
CA SER A 2 11.62 15.74 16.08
C SER A 2 10.80 16.05 14.82
N ARG A 3 11.19 17.09 14.06
CA ARG A 3 10.49 17.45 12.80
C ARG A 3 10.48 16.31 11.78
N SER A 4 11.44 15.39 11.85
CA SER A 4 11.56 14.23 10.96
C SER A 4 10.50 13.15 11.24
N GLU A 5 10.17 12.85 12.50
CA GLU A 5 9.10 11.89 12.86
C GLU A 5 7.73 12.33 12.34
N ILE A 6 7.45 13.63 12.40
CA ILE A 6 6.20 14.22 11.88
C ILE A 6 6.12 14.04 10.35
N GLY A 7 7.25 14.22 9.66
CA GLY A 7 7.33 14.01 8.21
C GLY A 7 7.09 12.56 7.78
N VAL A 8 7.66 11.59 8.50
CA VAL A 8 7.46 10.15 8.21
C VAL A 8 6.00 9.72 8.43
N LYS A 9 5.37 10.19 9.52
CA LYS A 9 3.94 9.93 9.77
C LYS A 9 3.05 10.51 8.68
N ALA A 10 3.31 11.76 8.29
CA ALA A 10 2.56 12.43 7.23
C ALA A 10 2.69 11.69 5.89
N ASN A 11 3.89 11.16 5.57
CA ASN A 11 4.09 10.36 4.36
C ASN A 11 3.27 9.07 4.37
N LEU A 12 3.32 8.31 5.48
CA LEU A 12 2.56 7.07 5.61
C LEU A 12 1.04 7.30 5.55
N VAL A 13 0.56 8.41 6.11
CA VAL A 13 -0.86 8.81 6.02
C VAL A 13 -1.23 9.22 4.59
N SER A 14 -0.34 9.96 3.91
CA SER A 14 -0.52 10.35 2.50
C SER A 14 -0.60 9.13 1.59
N GLU A 15 0.29 8.15 1.76
CA GLU A 15 0.26 6.87 1.03
C GLU A 15 -1.08 6.15 1.23
N LEU A 16 -1.58 6.10 2.48
CA LEU A 16 -2.85 5.46 2.80
C LEU A 16 -4.06 6.18 2.18
N LEU A 17 -4.09 7.52 2.25
CA LEU A 17 -5.14 8.33 1.62
C LEU A 17 -5.15 8.17 0.10
N MET A 18 -3.97 8.09 -0.52
CA MET A 18 -3.87 7.87 -1.95
C MET A 18 -4.40 6.49 -2.33
N ILE A 19 -3.93 5.42 -1.68
CA ILE A 19 -4.35 4.05 -2.00
C ILE A 19 -5.86 3.87 -1.75
N SER A 20 -6.41 4.48 -0.70
CA SER A 20 -7.87 4.47 -0.46
C SER A 20 -8.66 5.19 -1.53
N TYR A 21 -8.19 6.34 -2.01
CA TYR A 21 -8.83 7.06 -3.13
C TYR A 21 -8.92 6.16 -4.38
N PHE A 22 -7.80 5.53 -4.76
CA PHE A 22 -7.77 4.63 -5.91
C PHE A 22 -8.60 3.36 -5.71
N PHE A 23 -8.64 2.84 -4.48
CA PHE A 23 -9.50 1.70 -4.14
C PHE A 23 -10.98 2.05 -4.29
N ILE A 24 -11.40 3.23 -3.83
CA ILE A 24 -12.79 3.71 -3.97
C ILE A 24 -13.13 3.97 -5.43
N ASP A 25 -12.27 4.63 -6.21
CA ASP A 25 -12.47 4.86 -7.65
C ASP A 25 -12.70 3.54 -8.40
N LEU A 26 -11.87 2.54 -8.12
CA LEU A 26 -11.96 1.24 -8.76
C LEU A 26 -13.25 0.48 -8.36
N LEU A 27 -13.68 0.57 -7.10
CA LEU A 27 -14.95 0.02 -6.64
C LEU A 27 -16.15 0.72 -7.30
N LEU A 28 -16.12 2.05 -7.43
CA LEU A 28 -17.16 2.81 -8.11
C LEU A 28 -17.27 2.43 -9.59
N LYS A 29 -16.13 2.26 -10.28
CA LYS A 29 -16.09 1.78 -11.67
C LYS A 29 -16.66 0.38 -11.81
N LYS A 30 -16.38 -0.51 -10.85
CA LYS A 30 -16.92 -1.88 -10.82
C LYS A 30 -18.43 -1.93 -10.64
N PHE A 31 -18.91 -1.28 -9.57
CA PHE A 31 -20.26 -1.52 -9.06
C PHE A 31 -21.28 -0.50 -9.56
N ILE A 32 -20.86 0.73 -9.85
CA ILE A 32 -21.78 1.83 -10.24
C ILE A 32 -21.65 2.15 -11.73
N PHE A 33 -20.46 2.48 -12.21
CA PHE A 33 -20.30 3.05 -13.55
C PHE A 33 -20.12 2.01 -14.67
N LYS A 34 -19.84 0.74 -14.34
CA LYS A 34 -19.56 -0.36 -15.30
C LYS A 34 -18.60 0.06 -16.44
N GLY A 35 -17.63 0.91 -16.13
CA GLY A 35 -16.70 1.47 -17.10
C GLY A 35 -15.45 0.60 -17.29
N GLU A 36 -14.95 0.50 -18.53
CA GLU A 36 -13.84 -0.38 -18.91
C GLU A 36 -12.45 0.28 -18.80
N ASP A 37 -12.38 1.61 -18.62
CA ASP A 37 -11.12 2.36 -18.60
C ASP A 37 -10.41 2.32 -17.23
N ILE A 38 -9.89 1.13 -16.91
CA ILE A 38 -9.10 0.83 -15.71
C ILE A 38 -7.64 1.27 -15.90
N TRP A 39 -7.14 1.21 -17.13
CA TRP A 39 -5.75 1.50 -17.48
C TRP A 39 -5.33 2.93 -17.11
N ILE A 40 -6.22 3.91 -17.30
CA ILE A 40 -5.95 5.31 -16.97
C ILE A 40 -5.73 5.48 -15.46
N THR A 41 -6.53 4.81 -14.62
CA THR A 41 -6.39 4.83 -13.16
C THR A 41 -5.02 4.27 -12.73
N PHE A 42 -4.56 3.17 -13.33
CA PHE A 42 -3.24 2.60 -13.05
C PHE A 42 -2.07 3.47 -13.54
N ILE A 43 -2.20 4.14 -14.69
CA ILE A 43 -1.18 5.06 -15.20
C ILE A 43 -1.02 6.26 -14.27
N ILE A 44 -2.12 6.82 -13.77
CA ILE A 44 -2.10 7.93 -12.80
C ILE A 44 -1.48 7.47 -11.49
N LEU A 45 -1.84 6.28 -10.99
CA LEU A 45 -1.23 5.69 -9.80
C LEU A 45 0.29 5.55 -9.96
N PHE A 46 0.75 5.05 -11.10
CA PHE A 46 2.17 4.86 -11.38
C PHE A 46 2.95 6.18 -11.46
N ALA A 47 2.35 7.21 -12.10
CA ALA A 47 2.93 8.55 -12.16
C ALA A 47 3.05 9.17 -10.76
N PHE A 48 2.03 9.02 -9.92
CA PHE A 48 2.07 9.46 -8.53
C PHE A 48 3.14 8.74 -7.72
N TRP A 49 3.28 7.43 -7.90
CA TRP A 49 4.31 6.65 -7.21
C TRP A 49 5.73 7.06 -7.62
N ALA A 50 5.93 7.37 -8.90
CA ALA A 50 7.20 7.91 -9.39
C ALA A 50 7.51 9.29 -8.78
N CYS A 51 6.51 10.18 -8.68
CA CYS A 51 6.65 11.46 -8.00
C CYS A 51 6.94 11.32 -6.51
N ASP A 52 6.23 10.42 -5.82
CA ASP A 52 6.44 10.14 -4.40
C ASP A 52 7.83 9.57 -4.15
N PHE A 53 8.31 8.66 -5.00
CA PHE A 53 9.67 8.12 -4.93
C PHE A 53 10.74 9.21 -5.09
N MET A 54 10.56 10.13 -6.05
CA MET A 54 11.45 11.27 -6.23
C MET A 54 11.45 12.22 -5.03
N TYR A 55 10.27 12.45 -4.44
CA TYR A 55 10.12 13.29 -3.24
C TYR A 55 10.75 12.63 -2.01
N ASN A 56 10.52 11.33 -1.82
CA ASN A 56 11.09 10.53 -0.74
C ASN A 56 12.62 10.47 -0.81
N LYS A 57 13.22 10.45 -2.01
CA LYS A 57 14.68 10.51 -2.18
C LYS A 57 15.28 11.78 -1.54
N LYS A 58 14.58 12.92 -1.64
CA LYS A 58 15.00 14.19 -1.03
C LYS A 58 14.71 14.23 0.48
N TYR A 59 13.66 13.53 0.92
CA TYR A 59 13.27 13.43 2.32
C TYR A 59 14.21 12.53 3.11
N ASN A 60 14.73 11.46 2.52
CA ASN A 60 15.58 10.47 3.18
C ASN A 60 16.91 11.04 3.73
N ASP A 61 17.35 12.20 3.24
CA ASP A 61 18.51 12.94 3.78
C ASP A 61 18.19 13.69 5.09
N LEU A 62 16.91 13.98 5.35
CA LEU A 62 16.43 14.72 6.53
C LEU A 62 15.83 13.83 7.61
N VAL A 63 15.69 12.53 7.34
CA VAL A 63 15.07 11.55 8.24
C VAL A 63 16.10 11.06 9.26
N ASP A 64 15.75 11.21 10.53
CA ASP A 64 16.56 10.85 11.69
C ASP A 64 16.82 9.33 11.72
N GLU A 65 18.00 8.93 12.16
CA GLU A 65 18.51 7.55 12.06
C GLU A 65 17.62 6.55 12.82
N ALA A 66 17.06 6.99 13.95
CA ALA A 66 16.07 6.26 14.73
C ALA A 66 14.79 5.96 13.93
N SER A 67 14.26 6.95 13.21
CA SER A 67 13.06 6.79 12.40
C SER A 67 13.29 5.93 11.15
N LYS A 68 14.50 5.95 10.56
CA LYS A 68 14.91 4.99 9.52
C LYS A 68 14.91 3.56 10.05
N LEU A 69 15.44 3.35 11.25
CA LEU A 69 15.52 2.02 11.85
C LEU A 69 14.13 1.45 12.19
N MET A 70 13.21 2.29 12.69
CA MET A 70 11.80 1.90 12.88
C MET A 70 11.12 1.58 11.55
N LEU A 71 11.27 2.43 10.54
CA LEU A 71 10.64 2.24 9.24
C LEU A 71 11.18 0.99 8.53
N LEU A 72 12.45 0.66 8.71
CA LEU A 72 13.07 -0.56 8.18
C LEU A 72 12.49 -1.82 8.84
N LYS A 73 12.31 -1.84 10.17
CA LYS A 73 11.63 -2.93 10.88
C LYS A 73 10.17 -3.10 10.42
N VAL A 74 9.44 -1.99 10.28
CA VAL A 74 8.06 -1.99 9.78
C VAL A 74 8.01 -2.54 8.35
N ASN A 75 8.91 -2.11 7.48
CA ASN A 75 8.98 -2.59 6.09
C ASN A 75 9.34 -4.08 6.01
N GLN A 76 10.23 -4.58 6.86
CA GLN A 76 10.53 -6.03 6.91
C GLN A 76 9.30 -6.85 7.29
N ILE A 77 8.52 -6.40 8.28
CA ILE A 77 7.29 -7.07 8.69
C ILE A 77 6.23 -6.97 7.58
N ALA A 78 6.03 -5.78 7.02
CA ALA A 78 5.07 -5.57 5.94
C ALA A 78 5.42 -6.37 4.68
N SER A 79 6.71 -6.55 4.37
CA SER A 79 7.17 -7.37 3.25
C SER A 79 6.83 -8.86 3.45
N LYS A 80 6.98 -9.38 4.67
CA LYS A 80 6.55 -10.75 5.00
C LYS A 80 5.04 -10.91 4.82
N ILE A 81 4.23 -9.96 5.31
CA ILE A 81 2.77 -9.95 5.11
C ILE A 81 2.42 -9.94 3.62
N MET A 82 3.12 -9.14 2.82
CA MET A 82 2.93 -9.07 1.37
C MET A 82 3.20 -10.43 0.71
N LEU A 83 4.31 -11.09 1.04
CA LEU A 83 4.64 -12.43 0.55
C LEU A 83 3.54 -13.46 0.90
N TYR A 84 3.04 -13.45 2.14
CA TYR A 84 1.94 -14.32 2.53
C TYR A 84 0.65 -14.02 1.76
N SER A 85 0.33 -12.75 1.52
CA SER A 85 -0.86 -12.37 0.75
C SER A 85 -0.79 -12.83 -0.71
N VAL A 86 0.36 -12.68 -1.36
CA VAL A 86 0.60 -13.19 -2.73
C VAL A 86 0.49 -14.71 -2.77
N PHE A 87 1.02 -15.40 -1.76
CA PHE A 87 0.92 -16.86 -1.67
C PHE A 87 -0.54 -17.33 -1.55
N VAL A 88 -1.33 -16.69 -0.69
CA VAL A 88 -2.76 -17.00 -0.53
C VAL A 88 -3.53 -16.77 -1.83
N ILE A 89 -3.26 -15.67 -2.53
CA ILE A 89 -3.88 -15.38 -3.83
C ILE A 89 -3.48 -16.43 -4.87
N ALA A 90 -2.19 -16.79 -4.95
CA ALA A 90 -1.71 -17.80 -5.88
C ALA A 90 -2.35 -19.18 -5.63
N VAL A 91 -2.50 -19.59 -4.37
CA VAL A 91 -3.22 -20.83 -4.01
C VAL A 91 -4.69 -20.75 -4.40
N PHE A 92 -5.34 -19.60 -4.19
CA PHE A 92 -6.76 -19.40 -4.54
C PHE A 92 -7.00 -19.46 -6.06
N PHE A 93 -6.09 -18.89 -6.86
CA PHE A 93 -6.12 -18.99 -8.32
C PHE A 93 -5.73 -20.38 -8.85
N SER A 94 -4.86 -21.11 -8.14
CA SER A 94 -4.45 -22.47 -8.50
C SER A 94 -5.48 -23.55 -8.12
N ALA A 95 -6.34 -23.28 -7.14
CA ALA A 95 -7.35 -24.22 -6.70
C ALA A 95 -8.44 -24.39 -7.77
N ASN A 96 -8.75 -25.63 -8.15
CA ASN A 96 -9.69 -25.97 -9.24
C ASN A 96 -11.11 -25.39 -9.10
N HIS A 97 -11.48 -24.81 -7.95
CA HIS A 97 -12.81 -24.22 -7.73
C HIS A 97 -13.01 -22.87 -8.44
N THR A 98 -11.95 -22.18 -8.86
CA THR A 98 -12.03 -20.90 -9.57
C THR A 98 -12.00 -21.05 -11.10
N ARG A 99 -11.77 -22.26 -11.64
CA ARG A 99 -11.76 -22.52 -13.10
C ARG A 99 -13.07 -22.23 -13.82
N ALA A 100 -14.18 -22.14 -13.09
CA ALA A 100 -15.50 -21.82 -13.62
C ALA A 100 -15.90 -20.34 -13.45
N LEU A 101 -15.05 -19.53 -12.79
CA LEU A 101 -15.29 -18.11 -12.63
C LEU A 101 -14.58 -17.35 -13.76
N ASP A 102 -15.35 -16.64 -14.56
CA ASP A 102 -14.84 -15.72 -15.57
C ASP A 102 -14.29 -14.48 -14.86
N ILE A 103 -13.03 -14.57 -14.42
CA ILE A 103 -12.37 -13.50 -13.66
C ILE A 103 -12.00 -12.40 -14.64
N SER A 104 -12.68 -11.26 -14.53
CA SER A 104 -12.39 -10.10 -15.38
C SER A 104 -11.09 -9.43 -14.94
N ASN A 105 -10.44 -8.71 -15.85
CA ASN A 105 -9.27 -7.87 -15.53
C ASN A 105 -9.58 -6.86 -14.41
N LEU A 106 -10.84 -6.46 -14.27
CA LEU A 106 -11.31 -5.55 -13.23
C LEU A 106 -11.35 -6.22 -11.86
N ASP A 107 -11.72 -7.49 -11.78
CA ASP A 107 -11.66 -8.28 -10.54
C ASP A 107 -10.23 -8.41 -10.02
N ILE A 108 -9.28 -8.67 -10.92
CA ILE A 108 -7.85 -8.75 -10.59
C ILE A 108 -7.34 -7.40 -10.08
N GLY A 109 -7.76 -6.30 -10.71
CA GLY A 109 -7.43 -4.94 -10.27
C GLY A 109 -7.93 -4.64 -8.85
N VAL A 110 -9.17 -5.05 -8.52
CA VAL A 110 -9.74 -4.87 -7.17
C VAL A 110 -8.95 -5.67 -6.13
N ILE A 111 -8.60 -6.92 -6.44
CA ILE A 111 -7.84 -7.78 -5.54
C ILE A 111 -6.44 -7.17 -5.27
N LEU A 112 -5.75 -6.71 -6.31
CA LEU A 112 -4.44 -6.09 -6.18
C LEU A 112 -4.49 -4.81 -5.33
N LEU A 113 -5.45 -3.92 -5.58
CA LEU A 113 -5.59 -2.69 -4.80
C LEU A 113 -6.01 -2.98 -3.34
N ALA A 114 -6.83 -4.00 -3.09
CA ALA A 114 -7.18 -4.41 -1.73
C ALA A 114 -5.95 -4.88 -0.94
N VAL A 115 -5.05 -5.65 -1.57
CA VAL A 115 -3.79 -6.09 -0.95
C VAL A 115 -2.91 -4.90 -0.61
N LEU A 116 -2.74 -3.96 -1.56
CA LEU A 116 -1.96 -2.73 -1.33
C LEU A 116 -2.55 -1.89 -0.20
N PHE A 117 -3.88 -1.79 -0.12
CA PHE A 117 -4.57 -1.08 0.94
C PHE A 117 -4.30 -1.70 2.30
N ILE A 118 -4.49 -3.01 2.46
CA ILE A 118 -4.20 -3.74 3.71
C ILE A 118 -2.73 -3.57 4.09
N GLN A 119 -1.82 -3.60 3.13
CA GLN A 119 -0.39 -3.42 3.36
C GLN A 119 -0.05 -2.02 3.87
N SER A 120 -0.59 -0.96 3.24
CA SER A 120 -0.40 0.43 3.68
C SER A 120 -0.94 0.64 5.09
N LEU A 121 -2.12 0.09 5.37
CA LEU A 121 -2.78 0.17 6.68
C LEU A 121 -1.97 -0.57 7.75
N SER A 122 -1.44 -1.75 7.42
CA SER A 122 -0.56 -2.52 8.30
C SER A 122 0.73 -1.76 8.62
N LYS A 123 1.36 -1.12 7.62
CA LYS A 123 2.55 -0.28 7.84
C LYS A 123 2.26 0.89 8.78
N LEU A 124 1.14 1.59 8.57
CA LEU A 124 0.76 2.72 9.40
C LEU A 124 0.51 2.30 10.86
N ILE A 125 -0.24 1.21 11.07
CA ILE A 125 -0.50 0.68 12.41
C ILE A 125 0.81 0.25 13.10
N LEU A 126 1.68 -0.49 12.40
CA LEU A 126 2.96 -0.94 12.96
C LEU A 126 3.85 0.26 13.30
N TYR A 127 3.89 1.28 12.45
CA TYR A 127 4.66 2.49 12.72
C TYR A 127 4.15 3.22 13.96
N ILE A 128 2.83 3.44 14.09
CA ILE A 128 2.22 4.04 15.29
C ILE A 128 2.47 3.18 16.53
N TYR A 129 2.43 1.85 16.40
CA TYR A 129 2.69 0.93 17.49
C TYR A 129 4.13 1.02 17.99
N PHE A 130 5.12 1.04 17.09
CA PHE A 130 6.53 1.17 17.45
C PHE A 130 6.88 2.56 18.01
N ASP A 131 6.25 3.60 17.46
CA ASP A 131 6.33 4.98 17.96
C ASP A 131 5.79 5.10 19.39
N LYS A 132 4.61 4.53 19.68
CA LYS A 132 4.01 4.53 21.04
C LYS A 132 4.75 3.65 22.04
N ARG A 133 5.36 2.55 21.60
CA ARG A 133 6.13 1.66 22.49
C ARG A 133 7.54 2.17 22.81
N GLY A 134 7.97 3.27 22.18
CA GLY A 134 9.25 3.90 22.49
C GLY A 134 10.44 2.93 22.31
N ILE A 135 10.53 2.22 21.17
CA ILE A 135 11.75 1.43 20.86
C ILE A 135 12.90 2.35 20.38
N CYS A 136 12.97 3.54 20.97
CA CYS A 136 14.17 4.34 21.14
C CYS A 136 14.48 4.36 22.63
N ASN A 137 14.82 3.19 23.16
CA ASN A 137 15.67 3.09 24.34
C ASN A 137 16.79 2.12 24.01
#